data_AF-A0A413FZY2-F1
#
_entry.id   AF-A0A413FZY2-F1
#
_cell.length_a   1.000
_cell.length_b   1.000
_cell.length_c   1.000
_cell.angle_alpha   90.00
_cell.angle_beta   90.00
_cell.angle_gamma   90.00
#
_symmetry.space_group_name_H-M   'P 1'
#
loop_
_entity.id
_entity.type
_entity.pdbx_description
1 polymer ?
#
loop_
_entity_poly.entity_id
_entity_poly.type
_entity_poly.pdbx_seq_one_letter_code
_entity_poly.pdbx_strand_id
1 'polypeptide(L)'
;MESPERTLPLTSLPTPVVQAFDPSVEYLVWNKENQVFHLKFKGERAERVMNVAIATSVLSNGTILGAELVNQAITALRNGGYLIVDEIETGLNRSLVGTVIELFASPVTNPHGATLLFSTHYSELLDVLRRKDNVFVLVRDDSFKTELIKYSERINRIENKKSDVIINNVIKGSMPKYPDVQAMREYVCEHING
;
A
#
# COMPACT_ATOMS: atom_id res chain seq x y z
N MET A 1 6.34 16.51 8.58
CA MET A 1 6.30 15.31 7.73
C MET A 1 5.48 15.69 6.52
N GLU A 2 6.13 16.08 5.42
CA GLU A 2 5.42 16.39 4.18
C GLU A 2 4.70 15.12 3.74
N SER A 3 3.40 15.24 3.45
CA SER A 3 2.71 14.17 2.73
C SER A 3 3.45 13.97 1.41
N PRO A 4 3.69 12.73 0.94
CA PRO A 4 4.30 12.51 -0.35
C PRO A 4 3.57 13.36 -1.40
N GLU A 5 4.32 14.16 -2.17
CA GLU A 5 3.74 15.08 -3.15
C GLU A 5 2.75 14.31 -4.04
N ARG A 6 1.48 14.70 -3.98
CA ARG A 6 0.40 14.10 -4.78
C ARG A 6 0.67 14.39 -6.24
N THR A 7 1.32 13.46 -6.93
CA THR A 7 1.65 13.63 -8.34
C THR A 7 0.82 12.65 -9.15
N LEU A 8 -0.25 13.17 -9.77
CA LEU A 8 -1.00 12.42 -10.78
C LEU A 8 -0.07 12.26 -12.00
N PRO A 9 0.22 11.03 -12.45
CA PRO A 9 1.14 10.82 -13.55
C PRO A 9 0.58 11.43 -14.84
N LEU A 10 1.44 12.12 -15.60
CA LEU A 10 1.10 12.80 -16.86
C LEU A 10 0.97 11.80 -18.02
N THR A 11 0.11 10.82 -17.83
CA THR A 11 -0.22 9.75 -18.78
C THR A 11 -1.68 9.37 -18.63
N SER A 12 -2.25 8.80 -19.69
CA SER A 12 -3.58 8.20 -19.61
C SER A 12 -3.51 6.98 -18.71
N LEU A 13 -4.42 6.93 -17.73
CA LEU A 13 -4.57 5.74 -16.91
C LEU A 13 -5.50 4.77 -17.62
N PRO A 14 -5.14 3.47 -17.76
CA PRO A 14 -6.05 2.50 -18.33
C PRO A 14 -7.35 2.44 -17.52
N THR A 15 -8.50 2.44 -18.21
CA THR A 15 -9.83 2.39 -17.57
C THR A 15 -9.97 1.30 -16.50
N PRO A 16 -9.51 0.04 -16.74
CA PRO A 16 -9.61 -1.00 -15.72
C PRO A 16 -8.82 -0.68 -14.45
N VAL A 17 -7.69 0.05 -14.57
CA VAL A 17 -6.84 0.43 -13.44
C VAL A 17 -7.53 1.52 -12.62
N VAL A 18 -7.94 2.62 -13.25
CA VAL A 18 -8.59 3.71 -12.51
C VAL A 18 -9.90 3.25 -11.86
N GLN A 19 -10.66 2.37 -12.51
CA GLN A 19 -11.91 1.82 -11.97
C GLN A 19 -11.73 0.87 -10.80
N ALA A 20 -10.56 0.20 -10.68
CA ALA A 20 -10.26 -0.63 -9.53
C ALA A 20 -10.13 0.22 -8.25
N PHE A 21 -9.72 1.49 -8.37
CA PHE A 21 -9.58 2.41 -7.24
C PHE A 21 -10.74 3.40 -7.10
N ASP A 22 -11.41 3.73 -8.20
CA ASP A 22 -12.60 4.57 -8.22
C ASP A 22 -13.61 4.06 -9.27
N PRO A 23 -14.60 3.25 -8.86
CA PRO A 23 -15.56 2.67 -9.78
C PRO A 23 -16.52 3.69 -10.40
N SER A 24 -16.56 4.93 -9.89
CA SER A 24 -17.37 6.01 -10.44
C SER A 24 -16.76 6.64 -11.70
N VAL A 25 -15.45 6.49 -11.90
CA VAL A 25 -14.75 7.01 -13.08
C VAL A 25 -15.06 6.15 -14.31
N GLU A 26 -15.47 6.78 -15.40
CA GLU A 26 -15.62 6.15 -16.72
C GLU A 26 -14.27 6.07 -17.43
N TYR A 27 -13.53 7.18 -17.46
CA TYR A 27 -12.14 7.23 -17.94
C TYR A 27 -11.39 8.46 -17.43
N LEU A 28 -10.06 8.39 -17.44
CA LEU A 28 -9.14 9.51 -17.23
C LEU A 28 -8.05 9.47 -18.32
N VAL A 29 -8.07 10.43 -19.22
CA VAL A 29 -7.16 10.49 -20.39
C VAL A 29 -6.30 11.74 -20.34
N TRP A 30 -4.99 11.58 -20.51
CA TRP A 30 -4.06 12.70 -20.58
C TRP A 30 -3.89 13.18 -22.02
N ASN A 31 -4.15 14.46 -22.26
CA ASN A 31 -3.84 15.14 -23.51
C ASN A 31 -2.48 15.85 -23.39
N LYS A 32 -1.47 15.30 -24.06
CA LYS A 32 -0.09 15.84 -24.02
C LYS A 32 0.03 17.22 -24.68
N GLU A 33 -0.71 17.48 -25.74
CA GLU A 33 -0.62 18.73 -26.51
C GLU A 33 -1.16 19.91 -25.71
N ASN A 34 -2.32 19.71 -25.09
CA ASN A 34 -3.01 20.74 -24.34
C ASN A 34 -2.66 20.75 -22.84
N GLN A 35 -1.87 19.76 -22.38
CA GLN A 35 -1.49 19.57 -20.97
C GLN A 35 -2.69 19.52 -20.00
N VAL A 36 -3.75 18.82 -20.41
CA VAL A 36 -4.99 18.66 -19.63
C VAL A 36 -5.40 17.20 -19.53
N PHE A 37 -6.12 16.88 -18.47
CA PHE A 37 -6.86 15.63 -18.32
C PHE A 37 -8.30 15.79 -18.80
N HIS A 38 -8.76 14.77 -19.53
CA HIS A 38 -10.17 14.52 -19.83
C HIS A 38 -10.67 13.47 -18.84
N LEU A 39 -11.49 13.89 -17.89
CA LEU A 39 -12.09 13.03 -16.85
C LEU A 39 -13.59 12.92 -17.08
N LYS A 40 -14.11 11.71 -17.17
CA LYS A 40 -15.55 11.47 -17.22
C LYS A 40 -15.97 10.54 -16.09
N PHE A 41 -17.03 10.91 -15.37
CA PHE A 41 -17.69 10.05 -14.40
C PHE A 41 -18.90 9.36 -15.02
N LYS A 42 -19.20 8.15 -14.54
CA LYS A 42 -20.35 7.38 -14.98
C LYS A 42 -21.64 8.14 -14.67
N GLY A 43 -22.51 8.25 -15.67
CA GLY A 43 -23.79 8.94 -15.54
C GLY A 43 -23.73 10.46 -15.76
N GLU A 44 -22.55 11.06 -15.87
CA GLU A 44 -22.42 12.44 -16.32
C GLU A 44 -22.60 12.55 -17.84
N ARG A 45 -23.30 13.60 -18.28
CA ARG A 45 -23.55 13.84 -19.72
C ARG A 45 -22.29 14.28 -20.47
N ALA A 46 -21.43 15.05 -19.81
CA ALA A 46 -20.24 15.64 -20.40
C ALA A 46 -19.00 15.26 -19.59
N GLU A 47 -17.87 15.15 -20.26
CA GLU A 47 -16.57 15.05 -19.61
C GLU A 47 -16.13 16.41 -19.05
N ARG A 48 -15.17 16.35 -18.13
CA ARG A 48 -14.52 17.50 -17.53
C ARG A 48 -13.10 17.59 -18.08
N VAL A 49 -12.77 18.74 -18.68
CA VAL A 49 -11.41 19.05 -19.12
C VAL A 49 -10.74 19.90 -18.06
N MET A 50 -9.65 19.42 -17.49
CA MET A 50 -9.03 20.00 -16.30
C MET A 50 -7.51 19.96 -16.38
N ASN A 51 -6.85 20.99 -15.87
CA ASN A 51 -5.40 20.95 -15.68
C ASN A 51 -5.02 19.95 -14.58
N VAL A 52 -3.72 19.68 -14.44
CA VAL A 52 -3.18 18.71 -13.47
C VAL A 52 -3.59 19.05 -12.03
N ALA A 53 -3.51 20.31 -11.63
CA ALA A 53 -3.85 20.73 -10.27
C ALA A 53 -5.32 20.46 -9.91
N ILE A 54 -6.24 20.73 -10.84
CA ILE A 54 -7.67 20.47 -10.66
C ILE A 54 -7.95 18.96 -10.71
N ALA A 55 -7.30 18.21 -11.60
CA ALA A 55 -7.46 16.75 -11.65
C ALA A 55 -7.02 16.08 -10.35
N THR A 56 -5.87 16.49 -9.81
CA THR A 56 -5.34 16.01 -8.53
C THR A 56 -6.23 16.36 -7.35
N SER A 57 -6.98 17.48 -7.40
CA SER A 57 -7.90 17.86 -6.31
C SER A 57 -9.26 17.17 -6.39
N VAL A 58 -9.70 16.79 -7.60
CA VAL A 58 -10.97 16.10 -7.82
C VAL A 58 -10.87 14.60 -7.53
N LEU A 59 -9.74 13.97 -7.84
CA LEU A 59 -9.53 12.54 -7.59
C LEU A 59 -9.14 12.27 -6.14
N SER A 60 -9.61 11.14 -5.60
CA SER A 60 -9.22 10.71 -4.26
C SER A 60 -7.74 10.34 -4.20
N ASN A 61 -7.13 10.48 -3.02
CA ASN A 61 -5.71 10.15 -2.82
C ASN A 61 -5.43 8.66 -3.14
N GLY A 62 -6.34 7.76 -2.77
CA GLY A 62 -6.21 6.33 -3.06
C GLY A 62 -6.28 6.02 -4.55
N THR A 63 -7.07 6.79 -5.31
CA THR A 63 -7.15 6.66 -6.77
C THR A 63 -5.83 7.04 -7.44
N ILE A 64 -5.22 8.15 -7.01
CA ILE A 64 -3.96 8.65 -7.57
C ILE A 64 -2.81 7.69 -7.23
N LEU A 65 -2.63 7.39 -5.94
CA LEU A 65 -1.54 6.52 -5.47
C LEU A 65 -1.67 5.10 -6.01
N GLY A 66 -2.89 4.55 -6.04
CA GLY A 66 -3.15 3.19 -6.51
C GLY A 66 -2.87 3.04 -7.99
N ALA A 67 -3.31 4.01 -8.79
CA ALA A 67 -3.05 3.98 -10.21
C ALA A 67 -1.55 4.14 -10.53
N GLU A 68 -0.85 4.99 -9.79
CA GLU A 68 0.61 5.14 -9.93
C GLU A 68 1.35 3.86 -9.57
N LEU A 69 1.00 3.22 -8.43
CA LEU A 69 1.55 1.94 -8.02
C LEU A 69 1.36 0.87 -9.11
N VAL A 70 0.15 0.76 -9.68
CA VAL A 70 -0.13 -0.22 -10.74
C VAL A 70 0.64 0.10 -12.01
N ASN A 71 0.77 1.37 -12.39
CA ASN A 71 1.54 1.79 -13.56
C ASN A 71 3.03 1.45 -13.43
N GLN A 72 3.62 1.71 -12.25
CA GLN A 72 5.00 1.30 -11.94
C GLN A 72 5.14 -0.23 -11.90
N ALA A 73 4.16 -0.93 -11.30
CA ALA A 73 4.13 -2.39 -11.28
C ALA A 73 4.09 -2.98 -12.70
N ILE A 74 3.27 -2.45 -13.61
CA ILE A 74 3.23 -2.87 -15.01
C ILE A 74 4.60 -2.70 -15.68
N THR A 75 5.27 -1.57 -15.42
CA THR A 75 6.60 -1.30 -15.97
C THR A 75 7.63 -2.32 -15.50
N ALA A 76 7.65 -2.62 -14.20
CA ALA A 76 8.52 -3.64 -13.63
C ALA A 76 8.17 -5.05 -14.15
N LEU A 77 6.90 -5.43 -14.14
CA LEU A 77 6.45 -6.76 -14.60
C LEU A 77 6.74 -7.00 -16.09
N ARG A 78 6.67 -5.95 -16.92
CA ARG A 78 6.95 -6.02 -18.36
C ARG A 78 8.45 -6.15 -18.67
N ASN A 79 9.30 -5.47 -17.90
CA ASN A 79 10.73 -5.38 -18.21
C ASN A 79 11.61 -6.24 -17.28
N GLY A 80 11.04 -6.82 -16.23
CA GLY A 80 11.79 -7.31 -15.08
C GLY A 80 12.27 -6.16 -14.17
N GLY A 81 13.20 -6.46 -13.27
CA GLY A 81 13.80 -5.48 -12.36
C GLY A 81 13.11 -5.39 -11.01
N TYR A 82 13.26 -4.25 -10.32
CA TYR A 82 12.80 -4.05 -8.95
C TYR A 82 11.77 -2.92 -8.86
N LEU A 83 10.70 -3.16 -8.12
CA LEU A 83 9.81 -2.13 -7.62
C LEU A 83 9.96 -2.07 -6.10
N ILE A 84 10.35 -0.91 -5.57
CA ILE A 84 10.56 -0.68 -4.14
C ILE A 84 9.50 0.31 -3.65
N VAL A 85 8.69 -0.10 -2.69
CA VAL A 85 7.56 0.71 -2.20
C VAL A 85 7.59 0.77 -0.68
N ASP A 86 7.75 1.96 -0.13
CA ASP A 86 7.56 2.17 1.30
C ASP A 86 6.07 2.29 1.61
N GLU A 87 5.62 1.68 2.70
CA GLU A 87 4.23 1.65 3.18
C GLU A 87 3.24 1.40 2.03
N ILE A 88 3.33 0.24 1.40
CA ILE A 88 2.57 -0.10 0.17
C ILE A 88 1.05 0.02 0.35
N GLU A 89 0.55 -0.05 1.58
CA GLU A 89 -0.85 0.12 1.93
C GLU A 89 -1.32 1.58 1.99
N THR A 90 -0.43 2.55 1.86
CA THR A 90 -0.73 3.98 2.03
C THR A 90 -1.85 4.43 1.09
N GLY A 91 -3.00 4.76 1.69
CA GLY A 91 -4.18 5.21 0.95
C GLY A 91 -4.87 4.14 0.12
N LEU A 92 -4.50 2.86 0.27
CA LEU A 92 -5.05 1.75 -0.51
C LEU A 92 -5.78 0.73 0.36
N ASN A 93 -6.81 0.12 -0.22
CA ASN A 93 -7.47 -1.01 0.41
C ASN A 93 -6.54 -2.24 0.40
N ARG A 94 -6.49 -2.96 1.53
CA ARG A 94 -5.71 -4.21 1.69
C ARG A 94 -5.89 -5.21 0.54
N SER A 95 -7.10 -5.38 0.01
CA SER A 95 -7.40 -6.31 -1.09
C SER A 95 -6.68 -5.93 -2.38
N LEU A 96 -6.62 -4.63 -2.69
CA LEU A 96 -5.93 -4.12 -3.88
C LEU A 96 -4.41 -4.29 -3.75
N VAL A 97 -3.86 -4.01 -2.56
CA VAL A 97 -2.44 -4.26 -2.26
C VAL A 97 -2.11 -5.76 -2.40
N GLY A 98 -2.96 -6.63 -1.84
CA GLY A 98 -2.83 -8.08 -1.99
C GLY A 98 -2.84 -8.51 -3.46
N THR A 99 -3.72 -7.92 -4.27
CA THR A 99 -3.76 -8.16 -5.72
C THR A 99 -2.43 -7.78 -6.39
N VAL A 100 -1.87 -6.61 -6.07
CA VAL A 100 -0.55 -6.19 -6.59
C VAL A 100 0.54 -7.20 -6.21
N ILE A 101 0.59 -7.64 -4.95
CA ILE A 101 1.54 -8.67 -4.49
C ILE A 101 1.39 -9.96 -5.29
N GLU A 102 0.15 -10.41 -5.54
CA GLU A 102 -0.14 -11.61 -6.33
C GLU A 102 0.31 -11.50 -7.79
N LEU A 103 0.25 -10.30 -8.40
CA LEU A 103 0.77 -10.07 -9.75
C LEU A 103 2.27 -10.38 -9.83
N PHE A 104 3.06 -10.02 -8.81
CA PHE A 104 4.48 -10.33 -8.75
C PHE A 104 4.76 -11.80 -8.41
N ALA A 105 3.86 -12.46 -7.67
CA ALA A 105 4.03 -13.85 -7.27
C ALA A 105 3.64 -14.88 -8.35
N SER A 106 2.86 -14.48 -9.35
CA SER A 106 2.37 -15.38 -10.40
C SER A 106 3.27 -15.36 -11.64
N PRO A 107 3.72 -16.53 -12.15
CA PRO A 107 4.52 -16.59 -13.37
C PRO A 107 3.76 -16.15 -14.63
N VAL A 108 2.41 -16.15 -14.59
CA VAL A 108 1.57 -15.70 -15.71
C VAL A 108 1.65 -14.18 -15.87
N THR A 109 1.64 -13.45 -14.76
CA THR A 109 1.67 -11.98 -14.75
C THR A 109 3.08 -11.42 -14.59
N ASN A 110 4.02 -12.22 -14.07
CA ASN A 110 5.44 -11.88 -13.91
C ASN A 110 6.36 -12.81 -14.71
N PRO A 111 6.26 -12.85 -16.06
CA PRO A 111 7.08 -13.72 -16.89
C PRO A 111 8.57 -13.31 -16.93
N HIS A 112 8.89 -12.06 -16.54
CA HIS A 112 10.23 -11.49 -16.60
C HIS A 112 10.94 -11.46 -15.23
N GLY A 113 10.34 -12.06 -14.18
CA GLY A 113 11.00 -12.21 -12.88
C GLY A 113 11.23 -10.88 -12.13
N ALA A 114 10.33 -9.92 -12.30
CA ALA A 114 10.34 -8.69 -11.51
C ALA A 114 10.21 -8.98 -10.01
N THR A 115 10.84 -8.14 -9.19
CA THR A 115 10.85 -8.28 -7.73
C THR A 115 10.18 -7.08 -7.10
N LEU A 116 9.17 -7.33 -6.25
CA LEU A 116 8.56 -6.33 -5.40
C LEU A 116 9.20 -6.39 -4.01
N LEU A 117 9.81 -5.28 -3.58
CA LEU A 117 10.29 -5.06 -2.22
C LEU A 117 9.42 -3.99 -1.58
N PHE A 118 8.85 -4.27 -0.42
CA PHE A 118 7.97 -3.30 0.23
C PHE A 118 8.02 -3.37 1.75
N SER A 119 7.64 -2.26 2.39
CA SER A 119 7.33 -2.21 3.82
C SER A 119 5.81 -2.08 4.03
N THR A 120 5.32 -2.48 5.20
CA THR A 120 3.91 -2.41 5.58
C THR A 120 3.74 -2.48 7.09
N HIS A 121 2.74 -1.77 7.61
CA HIS A 121 2.22 -1.91 8.97
C HIS A 121 1.05 -2.90 9.06
N TYR A 122 0.44 -3.25 7.92
CA TYR A 122 -0.65 -4.24 7.86
C TYR A 122 -0.11 -5.67 7.96
N SER A 123 -0.12 -6.20 9.18
CA SER A 123 0.32 -7.57 9.49
C SER A 123 -0.39 -8.64 8.64
N GLU A 124 -1.61 -8.37 8.22
CA GLU A 124 -2.45 -9.31 7.49
C GLU A 124 -2.11 -9.40 6.00
N LEU A 125 -1.25 -8.51 5.48
CA LEU A 125 -0.62 -8.70 4.17
C LEU A 125 0.41 -9.83 4.20
N LEU A 126 1.00 -10.13 5.36
CA LEU A 126 1.96 -11.24 5.51
C LEU A 126 1.31 -12.61 5.27
N ASP A 127 -0.01 -12.70 5.39
CA ASP A 127 -0.76 -13.93 5.13
C ASP A 127 -0.90 -14.23 3.64
N VAL A 128 -0.85 -13.21 2.78
CA VAL A 128 -0.85 -13.35 1.31
C VAL A 128 0.49 -13.94 0.83
N LEU A 129 1.58 -13.66 1.54
CA LEU A 129 2.91 -14.16 1.21
C LEU A 129 3.02 -15.66 1.48
N ARG A 130 3.19 -16.46 0.44
CA ARG A 130 3.33 -17.93 0.57
C ARG A 130 4.63 -18.35 1.26
N ARG A 131 5.71 -17.60 1.02
CA ARG A 131 7.07 -17.89 1.49
C ARG A 131 7.39 -17.10 2.76
N LYS A 132 7.82 -17.80 3.81
CA LYS A 132 8.20 -17.20 5.11
C LYS A 132 9.57 -16.54 5.09
N ASP A 133 10.47 -17.01 4.23
CA ASP A 133 11.85 -16.54 4.12
C ASP A 133 11.98 -15.18 3.43
N ASN A 134 10.88 -14.66 2.88
CA ASN A 134 10.78 -13.33 2.30
C ASN A 134 10.20 -12.29 3.28
N VAL A 135 9.96 -12.67 4.54
CA VAL A 135 9.39 -11.78 5.56
C VAL A 135 10.46 -11.39 6.56
N PHE A 136 10.63 -10.08 6.72
CA PHE A 136 11.51 -9.48 7.70
C PHE A 136 10.69 -8.56 8.61
N VAL A 137 10.97 -8.62 9.90
CA VAL A 137 10.26 -7.83 10.91
C VAL A 137 11.26 -6.91 11.58
N LEU A 138 11.04 -5.60 11.48
CA LEU A 138 11.76 -4.61 12.25
C LEU A 138 11.13 -4.52 13.63
N VAL A 139 11.93 -4.72 14.68
CA VAL A 139 11.50 -4.58 16.07
C VAL A 139 12.40 -3.61 16.81
N ARG A 140 11.88 -3.04 17.90
CA ARG A 140 12.65 -2.19 18.80
C ARG A 140 12.66 -2.80 20.20
N ASP A 141 13.84 -2.93 20.78
CA ASP A 141 14.01 -3.48 22.12
C ASP A 141 13.77 -2.43 23.23
N ASP A 142 13.85 -2.86 24.49
CA ASP A 142 13.69 -1.99 25.66
C ASP A 142 14.80 -0.94 25.81
N SER A 143 15.94 -1.16 25.16
CA SER A 143 17.06 -0.20 25.08
C SER A 143 16.94 0.73 23.87
N PHE A 144 15.77 0.75 23.21
CA PHE A 144 15.48 1.57 22.04
C PHE A 144 16.32 1.24 20.79
N LYS A 145 17.00 0.09 20.77
CA LYS A 145 17.75 -0.39 19.62
C LYS A 145 16.83 -1.10 18.63
N THR A 146 17.04 -0.82 17.34
CA THR A 146 16.32 -1.49 16.26
C THR A 146 17.05 -2.76 15.83
N GLU A 147 16.30 -3.84 15.65
CA GLU A 147 16.78 -5.12 15.13
C GLU A 147 15.92 -5.57 13.94
N LEU A 148 16.56 -6.19 12.94
CA LEU A 148 15.89 -6.81 11.82
C LEU A 148 15.86 -8.32 12.04
N ILE A 149 14.67 -8.90 12.16
CA ILE A 149 14.48 -10.34 12.39
C ILE A 149 13.92 -10.97 11.12
N LYS A 150 14.60 -12.01 10.61
CA LYS A 150 14.04 -12.83 9.54
C LYS A 150 12.98 -13.77 10.14
N TYR A 151 11.75 -13.68 9.65
CA TYR A 151 10.62 -14.40 10.24
C TYR A 151 10.84 -15.91 10.31
N SER A 152 11.41 -16.50 9.24
CA SER A 152 11.69 -17.93 9.15
C SER A 152 12.72 -18.45 10.16
N GLU A 153 13.58 -17.58 10.71
CA GLU A 153 14.59 -17.96 11.72
C GLU A 153 13.99 -18.01 13.13
N ARG A 154 12.95 -17.21 13.37
CA ARG A 154 12.31 -17.10 14.69
C ARG A 154 11.11 -18.04 14.86
N ILE A 155 10.39 -18.32 13.77
CA ILE A 155 9.11 -19.05 13.79
C ILE A 155 9.20 -20.36 12.99
N ASN A 156 9.44 -21.46 13.71
CA ASN A 156 9.66 -22.79 13.11
C ASN A 156 8.38 -23.61 12.88
N ARG A 157 7.25 -23.31 13.54
CA ARG A 157 5.98 -24.09 13.43
C ARG A 157 4.86 -23.34 12.67
N ILE A 158 3.90 -24.10 12.13
CA ILE A 158 2.93 -23.69 11.08
C ILE A 158 1.50 -23.52 11.62
N GLU A 159 1.26 -23.47 12.92
CA GLU A 159 -0.13 -23.47 13.41
C GLU A 159 -0.81 -22.10 13.38
N ASN A 160 -0.05 -20.99 13.35
CA ASN A 160 -0.61 -19.64 13.39
C ASN A 160 -0.42 -18.88 12.06
N LYS A 161 -1.37 -18.00 11.73
CA LYS A 161 -1.19 -17.04 10.64
C LYS A 161 0.00 -16.12 10.93
N LYS A 162 0.64 -15.58 9.89
CA LYS A 162 1.80 -14.71 10.10
C LYS A 162 1.39 -13.41 10.78
N SER A 163 0.21 -12.90 10.44
CA SER A 163 -0.45 -11.80 11.14
C SER A 163 -0.58 -12.05 12.64
N ASP A 164 -1.12 -13.21 13.05
CA ASP A 164 -1.31 -13.57 14.47
C ASP A 164 0.00 -13.56 15.26
N VAL A 165 1.13 -13.92 14.64
CA VAL A 165 2.45 -13.87 15.30
C VAL A 165 2.85 -12.43 15.64
N ILE A 166 2.53 -11.49 14.76
CA ILE A 166 2.81 -10.05 14.96
C ILE A 166 1.84 -9.47 15.98
N ILE A 167 0.53 -9.69 15.80
CA ILE A 167 -0.55 -9.13 16.63
C ILE A 167 -0.45 -9.63 18.07
N ASN A 168 -0.17 -10.92 18.28
CA ASN A 168 -0.05 -11.49 19.61
C ASN A 168 1.32 -11.23 20.25
N ASN A 169 2.17 -10.39 19.64
CA ASN A 169 3.50 -10.02 20.16
C ASN A 169 4.36 -11.26 20.48
N VAL A 170 4.27 -12.29 19.63
CA VAL A 170 5.09 -13.52 19.71
C VAL A 170 6.54 -13.17 19.40
N ILE A 171 6.77 -12.34 18.38
CA ILE A 171 8.04 -11.66 18.16
C ILE A 171 8.02 -10.40 19.04
N LYS A 172 8.81 -10.40 20.13
CA LYS A 172 8.82 -9.28 21.08
C LYS A 172 9.25 -7.98 20.41
N GLY A 173 8.55 -6.90 20.76
CA GLY A 173 8.79 -5.56 20.20
C GLY A 173 8.04 -5.31 18.88
N SER A 174 7.18 -6.24 18.44
CA SER A 174 6.33 -6.05 17.26
C SER A 174 5.05 -5.27 17.53
N MET A 175 4.68 -5.08 18.80
CA MET A 175 3.48 -4.37 19.24
C MET A 175 3.82 -3.33 20.32
N PRO A 176 2.99 -2.28 20.49
CA PRO A 176 3.13 -1.32 21.58
C PRO A 176 3.17 -2.00 22.95
N LYS A 177 3.93 -1.41 23.89
CA LYS A 177 4.01 -1.94 25.26
C LYS A 177 2.67 -1.74 25.96
N TYR A 178 2.12 -2.82 26.51
CA TYR A 178 0.82 -2.80 27.19
C TYR A 178 0.75 -1.76 28.34
N PRO A 179 1.78 -1.62 29.22
CA PRO A 179 1.75 -0.60 30.26
C PRO A 179 1.61 0.83 29.73
N ASP A 180 2.29 1.16 28.63
CA ASP A 180 2.22 2.50 28.03
C ASP A 180 0.84 2.78 27.44
N VAL A 181 0.24 1.78 26.77
CA VAL A 181 -1.13 1.87 26.23
C VAL A 181 -2.15 2.01 27.37
N GLN A 182 -1.97 1.29 28.47
CA GLN A 182 -2.83 1.38 29.64
C GLN A 182 -2.72 2.76 30.33
N ALA A 183 -1.51 3.27 30.53
CA ALA A 183 -1.28 4.60 31.10
C ALA A 183 -1.91 5.71 30.24
N MET A 184 -1.82 5.59 28.91
CA MET A 184 -2.53 6.50 27.99
C MET A 184 -4.05 6.45 28.20
N ARG A 185 -4.63 5.25 28.37
CA ARG A 185 -6.08 5.10 28.62
C ARG A 185 -6.49 5.73 29.94
N GLU A 186 -5.71 5.52 31.00
CA GLU A 186 -5.96 6.10 32.32
C GLU A 186 -5.92 7.63 32.27
N TYR A 187 -4.89 8.21 31.64
CA TYR A 187 -4.78 9.64 31.40
C TYR A 187 -6.02 10.21 30.70
N VAL A 188 -6.49 9.56 29.63
CA VAL A 188 -7.70 10.00 28.90
C VAL A 188 -8.94 9.92 29.79
N CYS A 189 -9.10 8.86 30.59
CA CYS A 189 -10.23 8.72 31.51
C CYS A 189 -10.26 9.82 32.58
N GLU A 190 -9.10 10.22 33.11
CA GLU A 190 -8.99 11.31 34.09
C GLU A 190 -9.38 12.67 33.51
N HIS A 191 -9.10 12.92 32.23
CA HIS A 191 -9.32 14.23 31.58
C HIS A 191 -10.67 14.37 30.89
N ILE A 192 -11.45 13.29 30.74
CA ILE A 192 -12.82 13.34 30.21
C ILE A 192 -13.85 13.44 31.34
N ASN A 193 -13.57 12.84 32.51
CA ASN A 193 -14.49 12.79 33.63
C ASN A 193 -14.22 13.86 34.71
N GLY A 194 -13.26 14.76 34.46
CA GLY A 194 -12.90 15.89 35.33
C GLY A 194 -13.57 17.20 34.93
#